data_AF-A0A0F9X9L3-F1
#
_entry.id   AF-A0A0F9X9L3-F1
#
_cell.length_a   1.000
_cell.length_b   1.000
_cell.length_c   1.000
_cell.angle_alpha   90.00
_cell.angle_beta   90.00
_cell.angle_gamma   90.00
#
_symmetry.space_group_name_H-M   'P 1'
#
loop_
_entity.id
_entity.type
_entity.pdbx_description
1 polymer ?
#
loop_
_entity_poly.entity_id
_entity_poly.type
_entity_poly.pdbx_seq_one_letter_code
_entity_poly.pdbx_strand_id
1 'polypeptide(L)'
;MPRPTKRAKRSNTAEGASSSSIRRTHSSPSYEHESPANKMIPIDEVDVAMDPRDPIMLDEEEMPEAEQAPANKDGASRAYAFGGGGYNSLKSFNGRYYSGMAVGGSHTWNYDGGVWHEVKEEPDLWKIDYKTNKRRAKKAPDKSGAPVGTEYHWLIVAHQHVRKIDANTYETNLEGSKYKLAHKGAASNTWSIPTVKGQREREVELLEDAKRRVQGLPPVLGSEKVKVKSVEKGQQKLEDILSKGGILSIGKALPLQIHPNKSLAAKLHEKDPEKFSDTNHKPEIAVALSQFELFAGWRDLGQISAIFNIPSLRRFIPEGSHSWNEETLRSVVRGILKADEQTVQNIEEDLKRQSQEDIEKLGYPSSMFELTRRLQSQYSATDPGVLIAILCMNYLVLEPGEAIFIPADGVHCYLSGDIVECMARSNNMLSGGLCPVADRDNIDLFSETLKIDSSTRVDNLRLPANPSKDGASGHTLVYQPPIGEFDMIRIEMTAGTEELIWNHKGPTVAIAISGEGTIRGDGKELAIKTGFIFFIAAETETMLRADTGMRIYAAVIR
;
A
#
# COMPACT_ATOMS: atom_id res chain seq x y z
N MET A 1 -16.41 -62.44 21.22
CA MET A 1 -16.23 -63.28 20.02
C MET A 1 -15.68 -62.41 18.88
N PRO A 2 -14.73 -62.90 18.06
CA PRO A 2 -13.38 -62.38 18.28
C PRO A 2 -12.59 -61.95 17.01
N ARG A 3 -11.47 -61.21 17.23
CA ARG A 3 -10.23 -61.26 16.41
C ARG A 3 -9.67 -62.73 16.42
N PRO A 4 -8.61 -63.16 15.68
CA PRO A 4 -7.57 -62.42 14.94
C PRO A 4 -7.25 -63.02 13.55
N THR A 5 -6.26 -62.55 12.78
CA THR A 5 -4.89 -63.13 12.60
C THR A 5 -4.36 -62.73 11.20
N LYS A 6 -3.08 -62.76 10.79
CA LYS A 6 -1.75 -63.05 11.42
C LYS A 6 -0.63 -62.46 10.53
N ARG A 7 0.47 -61.99 11.17
CA ARG A 7 1.89 -62.41 10.96
C ARG A 7 2.49 -62.28 9.53
N ALA A 8 3.49 -61.43 9.21
CA ALA A 8 4.84 -61.18 9.76
C ALA A 8 5.96 -62.21 9.40
N LYS A 9 7.01 -61.72 8.71
CA LYS A 9 8.45 -62.15 8.61
C LYS A 9 9.07 -61.37 7.42
N ARG A 10 10.26 -60.73 7.40
CA ARG A 10 11.54 -60.76 8.15
C ARG A 10 12.52 -61.89 7.77
N SER A 11 13.49 -61.58 6.89
CA SER A 11 14.90 -62.06 6.82
C SER A 11 15.61 -61.35 5.64
N ASN A 12 16.80 -60.73 5.77
CA ASN A 12 18.15 -61.29 5.97
C ASN A 12 18.63 -62.17 4.79
N THR A 13 19.87 -62.15 4.28
CA THR A 13 21.13 -61.35 4.49
C THR A 13 22.17 -61.78 3.41
N ALA A 14 23.37 -61.15 3.38
CA ALA A 14 24.64 -61.74 2.92
C ALA A 14 24.85 -61.87 1.37
N GLU A 15 26.05 -61.92 0.78
CA GLU A 15 27.45 -61.68 1.23
C GLU A 15 28.41 -61.58 0.00
N GLY A 16 29.68 -61.18 0.22
CA GLY A 16 30.82 -61.47 -0.68
C GLY A 16 31.03 -60.48 -1.86
N ALA A 17 32.11 -59.72 -2.05
CA ALA A 17 33.52 -59.65 -1.60
C ALA A 17 34.57 -60.13 -2.64
N SER A 18 35.69 -59.37 -2.68
CA SER A 18 36.96 -59.59 -3.40
C SER A 18 37.01 -59.38 -4.93
N SER A 19 38.16 -59.09 -5.57
CA SER A 19 39.29 -58.19 -5.25
C SER A 19 40.26 -58.13 -6.46
N SER A 20 41.22 -57.19 -6.45
CA SER A 20 42.43 -57.13 -7.32
C SER A 20 42.22 -56.83 -8.82
N SER A 21 43.25 -56.46 -9.60
CA SER A 21 44.12 -55.25 -9.54
C SER A 21 45.11 -55.27 -10.71
N ILE A 22 45.16 -54.27 -11.58
CA ILE A 22 46.29 -54.07 -12.54
C ILE A 22 46.63 -52.57 -12.67
N ARG A 23 47.95 -52.25 -12.59
CA ARG A 23 48.55 -50.94 -12.87
C ARG A 23 49.04 -50.84 -14.32
N ARG A 24 49.11 -49.62 -14.88
CA ARG A 24 50.29 -49.00 -15.58
C ARG A 24 49.94 -47.55 -16.01
N THR A 25 50.62 -46.50 -15.50
CA THR A 25 51.73 -45.73 -16.13
C THR A 25 51.37 -45.17 -17.53
N HIS A 26 51.42 -43.88 -17.89
CA HIS A 26 52.34 -42.74 -17.67
C HIS A 26 51.58 -41.40 -17.98
N SER A 27 52.05 -40.15 -17.81
CA SER A 27 53.10 -39.47 -17.00
C SER A 27 52.93 -37.93 -17.14
N SER A 28 53.51 -37.11 -16.24
CA SER A 28 53.63 -35.64 -16.40
C SER A 28 54.80 -35.24 -17.32
N PRO A 29 54.79 -33.99 -17.86
CA PRO A 29 55.51 -32.86 -17.23
C PRO A 29 54.63 -31.58 -17.13
N SER A 30 54.74 -30.60 -16.22
CA SER A 30 55.71 -30.11 -15.22
C SER A 30 56.42 -28.80 -15.59
N TYR A 31 56.22 -27.76 -14.75
CA TYR A 31 56.97 -26.48 -14.64
C TYR A 31 56.81 -25.46 -15.81
N GLU A 32 56.90 -24.13 -15.64
CA GLU A 32 57.23 -23.30 -14.46
C GLU A 32 56.61 -21.86 -14.51
N HIS A 33 56.94 -21.04 -13.49
CA HIS A 33 56.76 -19.58 -13.30
C HIS A 33 56.65 -18.67 -14.57
N GLU A 34 56.00 -17.50 -14.57
CA GLU A 34 56.32 -16.30 -13.75
C GLU A 34 55.17 -15.27 -13.66
N SER A 35 55.19 -14.45 -12.61
CA SER A 35 54.51 -13.14 -12.54
C SER A 35 55.54 -12.02 -12.70
N PRO A 36 55.17 -10.88 -13.29
CA PRO A 36 55.72 -9.61 -12.82
C PRO A 36 54.63 -8.59 -12.45
N ALA A 37 54.97 -7.75 -11.47
CA ALA A 37 54.08 -6.75 -10.92
C ALA A 37 54.19 -5.39 -11.64
N ASN A 38 53.05 -4.67 -11.63
CA ASN A 38 52.91 -3.23 -11.36
C ASN A 38 53.79 -2.21 -12.12
N LYS A 39 53.14 -1.28 -12.85
CA LYS A 39 53.64 0.08 -13.13
C LYS A 39 52.51 1.06 -13.47
N MET A 40 52.36 2.11 -12.65
CA MET A 40 51.62 3.35 -12.92
C MET A 40 52.60 4.45 -13.41
N ILE A 41 52.11 5.71 -13.49
CA ILE A 41 52.84 7.01 -13.63
C ILE A 41 53.00 7.44 -15.13
N PRO A 42 52.80 8.73 -15.55
CA PRO A 42 51.72 9.70 -15.21
C PRO A 42 51.35 10.72 -16.37
N ILE A 43 50.59 11.79 -16.02
CA ILE A 43 50.31 13.14 -16.64
C ILE A 43 50.79 13.53 -18.07
N ASP A 44 49.97 14.33 -18.79
CA ASP A 44 50.19 15.80 -18.90
C ASP A 44 48.99 16.58 -19.52
N GLU A 45 48.90 17.87 -19.17
CA GLU A 45 47.85 18.83 -19.57
C GLU A 45 48.19 19.59 -20.87
N VAL A 46 47.19 20.12 -21.57
CA VAL A 46 47.34 21.35 -22.38
C VAL A 46 46.07 22.20 -22.28
N ASP A 47 46.25 23.44 -21.87
CA ASP A 47 45.21 24.45 -21.64
C ASP A 47 44.95 25.32 -22.90
N VAL A 48 43.94 26.22 -22.83
CA VAL A 48 43.93 27.63 -23.34
C VAL A 48 42.52 28.15 -23.76
N ALA A 49 42.06 29.13 -22.96
CA ALA A 49 41.21 30.30 -23.28
C ALA A 49 39.67 30.21 -23.47
N MET A 50 38.96 30.78 -22.48
CA MET A 50 37.74 31.62 -22.64
C MET A 50 38.16 33.04 -23.13
N ASP A 51 37.36 34.02 -23.54
CA ASP A 51 35.98 34.49 -23.23
C ASP A 51 35.61 35.64 -24.24
N PRO A 52 34.59 36.52 -24.09
CA PRO A 52 33.13 36.34 -23.87
C PRO A 52 32.27 36.80 -25.07
N ARG A 53 30.95 36.49 -25.02
CA ARG A 53 29.82 37.44 -25.25
C ARG A 53 28.46 36.72 -25.21
N ASP A 54 27.82 36.73 -24.04
CA ASP A 54 26.35 36.67 -23.92
C ASP A 54 25.76 38.09 -24.03
N PRO A 55 24.47 38.22 -24.40
CA PRO A 55 23.45 38.44 -23.37
C PRO A 55 22.36 37.34 -23.43
N ILE A 56 22.03 36.64 -22.33
CA ILE A 56 21.29 37.12 -21.14
C ILE A 56 19.77 37.33 -21.41
N MET A 57 18.99 36.34 -20.92
CA MET A 57 17.78 36.48 -20.07
C MET A 57 16.33 36.25 -20.57
N LEU A 58 15.57 35.70 -19.60
CA LEU A 58 14.11 35.72 -19.34
C LEU A 58 13.21 34.70 -20.06
N ASP A 59 12.87 33.64 -19.31
CA ASP A 59 11.57 33.43 -18.62
C ASP A 59 10.23 33.66 -19.34
N GLU A 60 9.29 32.79 -18.98
CA GLU A 60 7.82 32.91 -18.93
C GLU A 60 7.09 33.84 -19.92
N GLU A 61 6.16 33.28 -20.71
CA GLU A 61 4.78 33.82 -20.71
C GLU A 61 3.73 32.82 -21.26
N GLU A 62 2.47 33.14 -20.96
CA GLU A 62 1.27 32.32 -21.21
C GLU A 62 0.86 32.23 -22.69
N MET A 63 -0.01 31.27 -23.01
CA MET A 63 -0.74 31.28 -24.28
C MET A 63 -1.91 32.28 -24.22
N PRO A 64 -2.06 33.20 -25.18
CA PRO A 64 -3.27 34.01 -25.28
C PRO A 64 -4.45 33.18 -25.83
N GLU A 65 -5.65 33.49 -25.33
CA GLU A 65 -6.91 32.99 -25.88
C GLU A 65 -7.17 33.57 -27.29
N ALA A 66 -7.95 32.85 -28.10
CA ALA A 66 -8.48 33.35 -29.37
C ALA A 66 -9.97 32.98 -29.51
N GLU A 67 -10.80 33.99 -29.81
CA GLU A 67 -12.26 33.89 -29.86
C GLU A 67 -12.81 33.16 -31.11
N GLN A 68 -14.13 32.94 -31.08
CA GLN A 68 -14.99 32.39 -32.13
C GLN A 68 -15.03 33.35 -33.36
N ALA A 69 -15.46 33.04 -34.59
CA ALA A 69 -16.23 31.97 -35.23
C ALA A 69 -15.91 32.03 -36.78
N PRO A 70 -16.67 31.47 -37.77
CA PRO A 70 -17.91 30.68 -37.75
C PRO A 70 -17.89 29.37 -38.59
N ALA A 71 -19.04 28.71 -38.71
CA ALA A 71 -19.22 27.37 -39.29
C ALA A 71 -19.65 27.34 -40.77
N ASN A 72 -19.28 26.26 -41.50
CA ASN A 72 -20.29 25.41 -42.17
C ASN A 72 -19.76 24.05 -42.72
N LYS A 73 -20.45 22.97 -42.31
CA LYS A 73 -20.97 21.82 -43.09
C LYS A 73 -20.12 20.78 -43.85
N ASP A 74 -20.44 19.53 -43.47
CA ASP A 74 -20.74 18.32 -44.27
C ASP A 74 -19.62 17.49 -44.95
N GLY A 75 -19.59 16.17 -44.68
CA GLY A 75 -18.93 15.19 -45.56
C GLY A 75 -18.25 13.94 -44.93
N ALA A 76 -19.05 12.97 -44.48
CA ALA A 76 -18.75 11.55 -44.21
C ALA A 76 -17.30 10.96 -44.31
N SER A 77 -16.88 10.34 -43.19
CA SER A 77 -16.05 9.11 -43.06
C SER A 77 -14.83 8.87 -43.98
N ARG A 78 -13.63 8.96 -43.40
CA ARG A 78 -12.61 7.90 -43.49
C ARG A 78 -11.52 8.05 -42.42
N ALA A 79 -11.25 6.99 -41.69
CA ALA A 79 -10.02 6.89 -40.89
C ALA A 79 -8.84 6.63 -41.82
N TYR A 80 -7.77 7.44 -41.75
CA TYR A 80 -6.37 7.01 -41.86
C TYR A 80 -5.40 8.15 -41.50
N ALA A 81 -4.34 7.77 -40.78
CA ALA A 81 -3.12 8.49 -40.41
C ALA A 81 -2.81 9.89 -40.99
N PHE A 82 -2.58 10.86 -40.09
CA PHE A 82 -1.62 11.95 -40.33
C PHE A 82 -0.17 11.41 -40.23
N GLY A 83 0.28 10.74 -41.29
CA GLY A 83 1.62 10.18 -41.40
C GLY A 83 2.49 10.93 -42.41
N GLY A 84 3.12 12.02 -41.98
CA GLY A 84 3.96 12.87 -42.86
C GLY A 84 5.25 13.42 -42.24
N GLY A 85 5.59 13.00 -41.02
CA GLY A 85 6.80 13.47 -40.31
C GLY A 85 7.81 12.35 -40.06
N GLY A 86 9.10 12.69 -40.05
CA GLY A 86 10.21 11.74 -39.86
C GLY A 86 10.20 11.01 -38.51
N TYR A 87 11.25 10.23 -38.20
CA TYR A 87 11.30 9.38 -36.99
C TYR A 87 11.00 10.17 -35.69
N ASN A 88 11.56 11.37 -35.55
CA ASN A 88 11.36 12.24 -34.39
C ASN A 88 10.05 13.05 -34.40
N SER A 89 9.19 12.92 -35.43
CA SER A 89 7.90 13.61 -35.45
C SER A 89 7.02 13.18 -34.27
N LEU A 90 6.34 14.16 -33.69
CA LEU A 90 5.34 13.95 -32.67
C LEU A 90 4.11 13.29 -33.31
N LYS A 91 3.69 12.16 -32.73
CA LYS A 91 2.56 11.33 -33.16
C LYS A 91 1.59 11.22 -31.97
N SER A 92 0.33 10.94 -32.22
CA SER A 92 -0.65 10.66 -31.16
C SER A 92 -1.20 9.24 -31.26
N PHE A 93 -1.49 8.63 -30.11
CA PHE A 93 -2.22 7.36 -30.00
C PHE A 93 -3.01 7.37 -28.70
N ASN A 94 -4.33 7.17 -28.77
CA ASN A 94 -5.28 7.26 -27.65
C ASN A 94 -5.00 8.48 -26.75
N GLY A 95 -4.94 9.67 -27.34
CA GLY A 95 -4.72 10.95 -26.64
C GLY A 95 -3.31 11.20 -26.10
N ARG A 96 -2.41 10.20 -26.05
CA ARG A 96 -1.00 10.39 -25.68
C ARG A 96 -0.17 10.78 -26.90
N TYR A 97 0.64 11.83 -26.77
CA TYR A 97 1.65 12.19 -27.76
C TYR A 97 2.98 11.43 -27.50
N TYR A 98 3.65 11.00 -28.56
CA TYR A 98 4.91 10.24 -28.51
C TYR A 98 5.77 10.49 -29.75
N SER A 99 7.08 10.27 -29.65
CA SER A 99 8.04 10.33 -30.76
C SER A 99 8.70 8.97 -31.01
N GLY A 100 9.30 8.80 -32.20
CA GLY A 100 9.92 7.55 -32.65
C GLY A 100 8.99 6.70 -33.54
N MET A 101 9.11 5.38 -33.41
CA MET A 101 8.33 4.39 -34.17
C MET A 101 6.83 4.51 -33.89
N ALA A 102 6.01 4.55 -34.95
CA ALA A 102 4.56 4.56 -34.86
C ALA A 102 4.01 3.28 -34.21
N VAL A 103 2.93 3.40 -33.44
CA VAL A 103 2.18 2.26 -32.89
C VAL A 103 1.71 1.35 -34.03
N GLY A 104 1.87 0.04 -33.86
CA GLY A 104 1.68 -0.97 -34.91
C GLY A 104 2.92 -1.26 -35.76
N GLY A 105 3.97 -0.43 -35.67
CA GLY A 105 5.28 -0.73 -36.24
C GLY A 105 6.02 -1.83 -35.48
N SER A 106 6.87 -2.59 -36.18
CA SER A 106 7.64 -3.69 -35.60
C SER A 106 9.12 -3.63 -35.98
N HIS A 107 9.97 -4.25 -35.15
CA HIS A 107 11.39 -4.45 -35.43
C HIS A 107 11.78 -5.90 -35.09
N THR A 108 12.45 -6.58 -36.00
CA THR A 108 13.13 -7.86 -35.73
C THR A 108 14.62 -7.61 -35.45
N TRP A 109 15.09 -8.10 -34.31
CA TRP A 109 16.47 -8.00 -33.86
C TRP A 109 17.04 -9.40 -33.68
N ASN A 110 18.24 -9.62 -34.22
CA ASN A 110 19.02 -10.81 -33.93
C ASN A 110 20.01 -10.43 -32.84
N TYR A 111 20.02 -11.18 -31.74
CA TYR A 111 20.97 -10.99 -30.64
C TYR A 111 22.19 -11.88 -30.91
N ASP A 112 23.39 -11.32 -30.69
CA ASP A 112 24.63 -12.10 -30.74
C ASP A 112 24.70 -13.00 -29.49
N GLY A 113 25.60 -13.99 -29.47
CA GLY A 113 25.82 -14.84 -28.29
C GLY A 113 26.19 -14.02 -27.05
N GLY A 114 25.35 -14.08 -26.02
CA GLY A 114 25.50 -13.33 -24.77
C GLY A 114 25.79 -14.23 -23.57
N VAL A 115 26.36 -13.64 -22.52
CA VAL A 115 26.51 -14.31 -21.22
C VAL A 115 25.26 -14.00 -20.39
N TRP A 116 24.58 -15.04 -19.93
CA TRP A 116 23.53 -14.97 -18.91
C TRP A 116 24.15 -15.39 -17.57
N HIS A 117 24.06 -14.52 -16.58
CA HIS A 117 24.58 -14.74 -15.24
C HIS A 117 23.45 -14.53 -14.24
N GLU A 118 23.18 -15.51 -13.39
CA GLU A 118 22.12 -15.42 -12.39
C GLU A 118 22.60 -15.86 -11.00
N VAL A 119 22.09 -15.19 -9.98
CA VAL A 119 22.40 -15.44 -8.57
C VAL A 119 21.08 -15.58 -7.81
N LYS A 120 20.94 -16.67 -7.05
CA LYS A 120 19.80 -16.83 -6.15
C LYS A 120 20.01 -15.91 -4.94
N GLU A 121 19.14 -14.91 -4.78
CA GLU A 121 19.20 -13.98 -3.65
C GLU A 121 18.23 -14.41 -2.52
N GLU A 122 17.06 -14.99 -2.87
CA GLU A 122 16.05 -15.47 -1.91
C GLU A 122 15.45 -16.81 -2.41
N PRO A 123 14.59 -17.53 -1.64
CA PRO A 123 13.97 -18.78 -2.07
C PRO A 123 13.30 -18.72 -3.44
N ASP A 124 12.64 -17.60 -3.76
CA ASP A 124 11.89 -17.37 -5.00
C ASP A 124 12.43 -16.17 -5.81
N LEU A 125 13.50 -15.51 -5.36
CA LEU A 125 14.14 -14.37 -6.05
C LEU A 125 15.51 -14.74 -6.61
N TRP A 126 15.68 -14.51 -7.91
CA TRP A 126 16.96 -14.61 -8.60
C TRP A 126 17.28 -13.29 -9.29
N LYS A 127 18.49 -12.78 -9.05
CA LYS A 127 19.02 -11.63 -9.76
C LYS A 127 19.71 -12.09 -11.03
N ILE A 128 19.33 -11.48 -12.15
CA ILE A 128 19.83 -11.82 -13.47
C ILE A 128 20.61 -10.64 -14.07
N ASP A 129 21.70 -10.94 -14.77
CA ASP A 129 22.40 -10.03 -15.69
C ASP A 129 22.60 -10.73 -17.03
N TYR A 130 22.28 -10.03 -18.12
CA TYR A 130 22.46 -10.55 -19.47
C TYR A 130 22.99 -9.46 -20.41
N LYS A 131 24.21 -9.68 -20.90
CA LYS A 131 24.91 -8.71 -21.75
C LYS A 131 25.25 -9.32 -23.11
N THR A 132 24.80 -8.66 -24.17
CA THR A 132 25.15 -8.98 -25.56
C THR A 132 24.93 -7.79 -26.49
N ASN A 133 25.51 -7.88 -27.68
CA ASN A 133 25.20 -7.00 -28.81
C ASN A 133 23.97 -7.52 -29.58
N LYS A 134 23.30 -6.63 -30.30
CA LYS A 134 22.17 -6.99 -31.18
C LYS A 134 22.20 -6.22 -32.48
N ARG A 135 21.72 -6.85 -33.54
CA ARG A 135 21.76 -6.34 -34.91
C ARG A 135 20.35 -6.33 -35.50
N ARG A 136 20.04 -5.36 -36.35
CA ARG A 136 18.76 -5.35 -37.08
C ARG A 136 18.76 -6.49 -38.10
N ALA A 137 17.67 -7.24 -38.21
CA ALA A 137 17.52 -8.27 -39.25
C ALA A 137 17.49 -7.70 -40.68
N LYS A 138 17.17 -6.40 -40.83
CA LYS A 138 17.19 -5.65 -42.11
C LYS A 138 17.88 -4.30 -41.90
N LYS A 139 18.59 -3.80 -42.91
CA LYS A 139 19.18 -2.45 -42.88
C LYS A 139 18.07 -1.41 -42.65
N ALA A 140 18.37 -0.37 -41.86
CA ALA A 140 17.45 0.75 -41.68
C ALA A 140 17.45 1.63 -42.95
N PRO A 141 16.31 2.21 -43.34
CA PRO A 141 16.26 3.26 -44.37
C PRO A 141 17.18 4.44 -44.04
N ASP A 142 17.69 5.11 -45.08
CA ASP A 142 18.58 6.26 -44.91
C ASP A 142 17.92 7.38 -44.09
N LYS A 143 18.70 7.99 -43.18
CA LYS A 143 18.25 9.02 -42.23
C LYS A 143 17.10 8.59 -41.29
N SER A 144 16.84 7.29 -41.12
CA SER A 144 15.82 6.78 -40.21
C SER A 144 16.38 6.20 -38.90
N GLY A 145 15.59 6.30 -37.83
CA GLY A 145 15.94 5.79 -36.50
C GLY A 145 16.57 6.84 -35.58
N ALA A 146 17.02 6.38 -34.41
CA ALA A 146 17.70 7.21 -33.43
C ALA A 146 19.18 7.45 -33.81
N PRO A 147 19.73 8.65 -33.55
CA PRO A 147 21.15 8.93 -33.79
C PRO A 147 22.09 7.99 -33.02
N VAL A 148 23.28 7.75 -33.59
CA VAL A 148 24.36 7.01 -32.91
C VAL A 148 24.73 7.72 -31.60
N GLY A 149 24.86 6.98 -30.51
CA GLY A 149 25.03 7.52 -29.16
C GLY A 149 23.74 7.71 -28.36
N THR A 150 22.56 7.46 -28.94
CA THR A 150 21.29 7.50 -28.18
C THR A 150 21.17 6.28 -27.26
N GLU A 151 20.96 6.52 -25.97
CA GLU A 151 20.77 5.49 -24.94
C GLU A 151 19.28 5.37 -24.55
N TYR A 152 18.88 4.18 -24.10
CA TYR A 152 17.51 3.91 -23.66
C TYR A 152 17.48 3.00 -22.43
N HIS A 153 16.74 3.43 -21.42
CA HIS A 153 16.40 2.63 -20.25
C HIS A 153 15.01 2.01 -20.47
N TRP A 154 14.95 0.67 -20.53
CA TRP A 154 13.71 -0.08 -20.76
C TRP A 154 13.42 -0.98 -19.56
N LEU A 155 12.18 -0.95 -19.07
CA LEU A 155 11.64 -1.96 -18.17
C LEU A 155 11.02 -3.08 -19.01
N ILE A 156 11.23 -4.34 -18.64
CA ILE A 156 10.61 -5.51 -19.26
C ILE A 156 9.89 -6.28 -18.16
N VAL A 157 8.60 -6.55 -18.36
CA VAL A 157 7.79 -7.41 -17.48
C VAL A 157 7.34 -8.59 -18.33
N ALA A 158 7.92 -9.77 -18.07
CA ALA A 158 7.78 -10.93 -18.93
C ALA A 158 7.83 -12.25 -18.16
N HIS A 159 7.18 -13.26 -18.73
CA HIS A 159 7.28 -14.65 -18.29
C HIS A 159 8.40 -15.34 -19.05
N GLN A 160 9.26 -16.05 -18.33
CA GLN A 160 10.27 -16.94 -18.91
C GLN A 160 9.76 -18.39 -18.83
N HIS A 161 9.58 -19.02 -19.99
CA HIS A 161 9.23 -20.43 -20.08
C HIS A 161 10.47 -21.22 -20.49
N VAL A 162 10.94 -22.09 -19.60
CA VAL A 162 12.15 -22.88 -19.80
C VAL A 162 11.80 -24.36 -19.91
N ARG A 163 12.27 -25.01 -20.98
CA ARG A 163 12.08 -26.45 -21.24
C ARG A 163 13.43 -27.12 -21.40
N LYS A 164 13.74 -28.09 -20.52
CA LYS A 164 14.92 -28.94 -20.67
C LYS A 164 14.73 -29.87 -21.89
N ILE A 165 15.65 -29.82 -22.85
CA ILE A 165 15.65 -30.66 -24.06
C ILE A 165 16.45 -31.94 -23.79
N ASP A 166 17.66 -31.79 -23.27
CA ASP A 166 18.57 -32.90 -22.95
C ASP A 166 19.34 -32.61 -21.65
N ALA A 167 20.39 -33.37 -21.34
CA ALA A 167 21.17 -33.19 -20.11
C ALA A 167 21.67 -31.75 -19.88
N ASN A 168 22.08 -31.06 -20.96
CA ASN A 168 22.76 -29.76 -20.92
C ASN A 168 22.06 -28.67 -21.74
N THR A 169 21.15 -29.03 -22.67
CA THR A 169 20.42 -28.06 -23.49
C THR A 169 19.05 -27.72 -22.90
N TYR A 170 18.77 -26.43 -22.78
CA TYR A 170 17.47 -25.89 -22.38
C TYR A 170 16.99 -24.88 -23.43
N GLU A 171 15.72 -24.98 -23.79
CA GLU A 171 15.03 -23.98 -24.59
C GLU A 171 14.41 -22.93 -23.68
N THR A 172 14.63 -21.66 -23.98
CA THR A 172 14.12 -20.54 -23.19
C THR A 172 13.31 -19.62 -24.09
N ASN A 173 12.02 -19.48 -23.80
CA ASN A 173 11.15 -18.48 -24.41
C ASN A 173 10.87 -17.35 -23.40
N LEU A 174 10.85 -16.10 -23.84
CA LEU A 174 10.55 -14.94 -23.01
C LEU A 174 9.44 -14.12 -23.67
N GLU A 175 8.26 -14.05 -23.04
CA GLU A 175 7.07 -13.38 -23.56
C GLU A 175 6.53 -12.36 -22.56
N GLY A 176 6.21 -11.15 -23.03
CA GLY A 176 5.70 -10.10 -22.15
C GLY A 176 5.74 -8.69 -22.74
N SER A 177 5.63 -7.71 -21.85
CA SER A 177 5.55 -6.28 -22.19
C SER A 177 6.88 -5.58 -21.99
N LYS A 178 7.17 -4.61 -22.87
CA LYS A 178 8.38 -3.79 -22.83
C LYS A 178 8.04 -2.30 -22.81
N TYR A 179 8.48 -1.62 -21.77
CA TYR A 179 8.15 -0.23 -21.48
C TYR A 179 9.39 0.68 -21.57
N LYS A 180 9.22 1.87 -22.14
CA LYS A 180 10.27 2.90 -22.13
C LYS A 180 10.21 3.63 -20.78
N LEU A 181 11.23 3.43 -19.94
CA LEU A 181 11.36 4.11 -18.66
C LEU A 181 11.96 5.50 -18.90
N ALA A 182 13.15 5.56 -19.49
CA ALA A 182 13.82 6.81 -19.85
C ALA A 182 14.62 6.67 -21.15
N HIS A 183 15.08 7.79 -21.70
CA HIS A 183 16.02 7.82 -22.83
C HIS A 183 16.99 9.00 -22.70
N LYS A 184 18.14 8.92 -23.34
CA LYS A 184 19.14 9.98 -23.38
C LYS A 184 19.56 10.16 -24.84
N GLY A 185 19.31 11.35 -25.38
CA GLY A 185 19.63 11.68 -26.77
C GLY A 185 21.14 11.77 -26.98
N ALA A 186 21.62 11.45 -28.19
CA ALA A 186 23.05 11.44 -28.51
C ALA A 186 23.81 12.77 -28.26
N ALA A 187 23.10 13.91 -28.24
CA ALA A 187 23.66 15.23 -27.95
C ALA A 187 23.37 15.71 -26.51
N SER A 188 22.77 14.86 -25.66
CA SER A 188 22.42 15.18 -24.27
C SER A 188 23.24 14.33 -23.30
N ASN A 189 23.88 14.98 -22.33
CA ASN A 189 24.48 14.28 -21.20
C ASN A 189 23.44 13.85 -20.14
N THR A 190 22.22 14.36 -20.23
CA THR A 190 21.15 14.16 -19.26
C THR A 190 20.06 13.22 -19.79
N TRP A 191 19.58 12.32 -18.93
CA TRP A 191 18.41 11.47 -19.20
C TRP A 191 17.11 12.29 -19.25
N SER A 192 16.13 11.84 -20.03
CA SER A 192 14.78 12.44 -20.12
C SER A 192 14.01 12.44 -18.80
N ILE A 193 14.47 11.64 -17.83
CA ILE A 193 14.09 11.73 -16.42
C ILE A 193 15.41 11.81 -15.66
N PRO A 194 15.83 13.01 -15.20
CA PRO A 194 17.22 13.26 -14.79
C PRO A 194 17.57 12.66 -13.42
N THR A 195 16.59 12.42 -12.55
CA THR A 195 16.81 11.97 -11.17
C THR A 195 16.53 10.47 -11.00
N VAL A 196 17.25 9.82 -10.08
CA VAL A 196 16.98 8.43 -9.69
C VAL A 196 15.58 8.30 -9.06
N LYS A 197 15.15 9.29 -8.26
CA LYS A 197 13.80 9.36 -7.67
C LYS A 197 12.72 9.34 -8.78
N GLY A 198 12.81 10.23 -9.77
CA GLY A 198 11.85 10.27 -10.88
C GLY A 198 11.88 9.02 -11.76
N GLN A 199 13.04 8.38 -11.94
CA GLN A 199 13.12 7.10 -12.67
C GLN A 199 12.43 5.97 -11.90
N ARG A 200 12.56 5.91 -10.57
CA ARG A 200 11.84 4.95 -9.72
C ARG A 200 10.34 5.21 -9.66
N GLU A 201 9.91 6.47 -9.53
CA GLU A 201 8.49 6.86 -9.59
C GLU A 201 7.87 6.39 -10.92
N ARG A 202 8.57 6.65 -12.03
CA ARG A 202 8.16 6.16 -13.36
C ARG A 202 8.17 4.64 -13.48
N GLU A 203 9.09 3.95 -12.81
CA GLU A 203 9.13 2.48 -12.79
C GLU A 203 7.89 1.90 -12.10
N VAL A 204 7.49 2.48 -10.95
CA VAL A 204 6.27 2.09 -10.21
C VAL A 204 5.01 2.31 -11.06
N GLU A 205 4.87 3.44 -11.76
CA GLU A 205 3.76 3.68 -12.69
C GLU A 205 3.63 2.58 -13.77
N LEU A 206 4.76 2.12 -14.29
CA LEU A 206 4.81 1.08 -15.34
C LEU A 206 4.51 -0.31 -14.78
N LEU A 207 4.92 -0.60 -13.53
CA LEU A 207 4.59 -1.84 -12.84
C LEU A 207 3.10 -1.93 -12.48
N GLU A 208 2.46 -0.82 -12.08
CA GLU A 208 1.00 -0.79 -11.87
C GLU A 208 0.22 -0.97 -13.19
N ASP A 209 0.66 -0.39 -14.32
CA ASP A 209 0.07 -0.69 -15.64
C ASP A 209 0.25 -2.18 -16.01
N ALA A 210 1.40 -2.78 -15.71
CA ALA A 210 1.64 -4.21 -15.94
C ALA A 210 0.73 -5.11 -15.07
N LYS A 211 0.60 -4.79 -13.77
CA LYS A 211 -0.31 -5.44 -12.81
C LYS A 211 -1.76 -5.38 -13.28
N ARG A 212 -2.24 -4.23 -13.75
CA ARG A 212 -3.58 -4.08 -14.34
C ARG A 212 -3.78 -4.98 -15.56
N ARG A 213 -2.78 -5.11 -16.45
CA ARG A 213 -2.87 -6.01 -17.61
C ARG A 213 -2.92 -7.48 -17.21
N VAL A 214 -2.16 -7.89 -16.19
CA VAL A 214 -2.23 -9.25 -15.63
C VAL A 214 -3.61 -9.53 -15.04
N GLN A 215 -4.27 -8.51 -14.45
CA GLN A 215 -5.65 -8.57 -13.98
C GLN A 215 -6.71 -8.46 -15.11
N GLY A 216 -6.31 -8.37 -16.38
CA GLY A 216 -7.23 -8.22 -17.52
C GLY A 216 -7.87 -6.83 -17.67
N LEU A 217 -7.40 -5.84 -16.90
CA LEU A 217 -7.93 -4.47 -16.92
C LEU A 217 -7.31 -3.64 -18.06
N PRO A 218 -8.04 -2.64 -18.60
CA PRO A 218 -7.49 -1.75 -19.63
C PRO A 218 -6.31 -0.91 -19.08
N PRO A 219 -5.37 -0.49 -19.94
CA PRO A 219 -4.24 0.34 -19.52
C PRO A 219 -4.70 1.75 -19.15
N VAL A 220 -4.05 2.37 -18.16
CA VAL A 220 -4.37 3.75 -17.77
C VAL A 220 -3.91 4.70 -18.87
N LEU A 221 -4.86 5.36 -19.53
CA LEU A 221 -4.58 6.34 -20.56
C LEU A 221 -4.16 7.66 -19.92
N GLY A 222 -3.04 8.23 -20.34
CA GLY A 222 -2.56 9.53 -19.82
C GLY A 222 -3.41 10.72 -20.30
N SER A 223 -4.43 10.45 -21.11
CA SER A 223 -5.48 11.36 -21.51
C SER A 223 -6.79 11.16 -20.74
N GLU A 224 -6.87 10.18 -19.82
CA GLU A 224 -7.86 10.21 -18.73
C GLU A 224 -7.43 11.25 -17.69
N LYS A 225 -7.37 12.50 -18.14
CA LYS A 225 -7.63 13.61 -17.22
C LYS A 225 -9.11 13.49 -16.86
N VAL A 226 -9.41 13.49 -15.56
CA VAL A 226 -10.72 13.98 -15.11
C VAL A 226 -10.93 15.32 -15.80
N LYS A 227 -12.01 15.48 -16.56
CA LYS A 227 -12.36 16.77 -17.17
C LYS A 227 -12.77 17.74 -16.05
N VAL A 228 -11.78 18.34 -15.41
CA VAL A 228 -11.98 19.57 -14.64
C VAL A 228 -12.40 20.62 -15.67
N LYS A 229 -13.71 20.92 -15.69
CA LYS A 229 -14.20 22.12 -16.36
C LYS A 229 -13.48 23.33 -15.76
N SER A 230 -13.31 24.38 -16.57
CA SER A 230 -12.84 25.68 -16.11
C SER A 230 -13.49 26.07 -14.78
N VAL A 231 -12.67 26.25 -13.75
CA VAL A 231 -13.10 26.61 -12.40
C VAL A 231 -13.72 28.00 -12.44
N GLU A 232 -15.03 28.09 -12.20
CA GLU A 232 -15.64 29.37 -11.86
C GLU A 232 -15.07 29.83 -10.51
N LYS A 233 -14.80 31.13 -10.40
CA LYS A 233 -14.11 31.74 -9.25
C LYS A 233 -14.91 31.49 -7.95
N GLY A 234 -14.53 30.45 -7.21
CA GLY A 234 -15.19 30.03 -5.97
C GLY A 234 -15.34 28.52 -5.77
N GLN A 235 -15.16 27.67 -6.80
CA GLN A 235 -15.23 26.21 -6.61
C GLN A 235 -13.98 25.62 -5.95
N GLN A 236 -14.16 24.94 -4.82
CA GLN A 236 -13.16 24.04 -4.22
C GLN A 236 -13.16 22.69 -4.95
N LYS A 237 -12.03 21.96 -4.94
CA LYS A 237 -11.99 20.62 -5.54
C LYS A 237 -12.75 19.62 -4.67
N LEU A 238 -13.25 18.54 -5.28
CA LEU A 238 -13.87 17.43 -4.55
C LEU A 238 -12.91 16.84 -3.48
N GLU A 239 -11.61 16.75 -3.80
CA GLU A 239 -10.56 16.32 -2.85
C GLU A 239 -10.32 17.28 -1.68
N ASP A 240 -10.74 18.55 -1.79
CA ASP A 240 -10.66 19.55 -0.72
C ASP A 240 -11.92 19.61 0.15
N ILE A 241 -13.04 19.10 -0.35
CA ILE A 241 -14.34 19.06 0.35
C ILE A 241 -14.51 17.74 1.13
N LEU A 242 -14.04 16.60 0.58
CA LEU A 242 -14.33 15.29 1.14
C LEU A 242 -13.45 14.90 2.33
N SER A 243 -14.09 14.35 3.37
CA SER A 243 -13.45 13.42 4.32
C SER A 243 -12.94 12.18 3.56
N LYS A 244 -11.94 11.49 4.11
CA LYS A 244 -11.47 10.24 3.50
C LYS A 244 -12.34 9.10 4.01
N GLY A 245 -13.09 8.48 3.12
CA GLY A 245 -13.87 7.26 3.40
C GLY A 245 -13.38 6.09 2.57
N GLY A 246 -13.50 4.87 3.10
CA GLY A 246 -13.01 3.67 2.43
C GLY A 246 -13.62 2.37 2.96
N ILE A 247 -13.38 1.29 2.22
CA ILE A 247 -13.61 -0.08 2.69
C ILE A 247 -12.24 -0.68 2.97
N LEU A 248 -12.04 -1.15 4.20
CA LEU A 248 -10.83 -1.87 4.59
C LEU A 248 -11.22 -3.35 4.76
N SER A 249 -10.43 -4.24 4.14
CA SER A 249 -10.50 -5.68 4.33
C SER A 249 -9.19 -6.13 4.96
N ILE A 250 -9.24 -6.47 6.25
CA ILE A 250 -8.07 -6.56 7.12
C ILE A 250 -7.74 -8.04 7.33
N GLY A 251 -6.67 -8.50 6.65
CA GLY A 251 -6.14 -9.86 6.79
C GLY A 251 -4.90 -9.98 7.67
N LYS A 252 -4.33 -8.86 8.12
CA LYS A 252 -3.22 -8.72 9.07
C LYS A 252 -3.45 -7.48 9.91
N ALA A 253 -2.93 -7.48 11.14
CA ALA A 253 -3.06 -6.34 12.03
C ALA A 253 -2.37 -5.11 11.43
N LEU A 254 -3.03 -3.96 11.51
CA LEU A 254 -2.43 -2.67 11.21
C LEU A 254 -1.49 -2.26 12.36
N PRO A 255 -0.61 -1.24 12.17
CA PRO A 255 0.28 -0.80 13.23
C PRO A 255 -0.45 -0.37 14.51
N LEU A 256 0.22 -0.49 15.65
CA LEU A 256 -0.17 0.14 16.90
C LEU A 256 0.00 1.66 16.72
N GLN A 257 -1.10 2.37 16.52
CA GLN A 257 -1.08 3.72 15.97
C GLN A 257 -1.87 4.74 16.80
N ILE A 258 -1.48 6.00 16.65
CA ILE A 258 -2.17 7.20 17.14
C ILE A 258 -2.18 8.27 16.06
N HIS A 259 -3.21 9.12 16.09
CA HIS A 259 -3.36 10.24 15.17
C HIS A 259 -3.26 11.57 15.93
N PRO A 260 -2.20 12.38 15.71
CA PRO A 260 -1.98 13.58 16.50
C PRO A 260 -3.11 14.60 16.35
N ASN A 261 -3.46 15.28 17.45
CA ASN A 261 -4.35 16.45 17.40
C ASN A 261 -3.76 17.60 16.55
N LYS A 262 -4.61 18.56 16.15
CA LYS A 262 -4.23 19.67 15.26
C LYS A 262 -3.00 20.48 15.73
N SER A 263 -2.82 20.64 17.05
CA SER A 263 -1.68 21.40 17.61
C SER A 263 -0.36 20.66 17.46
N LEU A 264 -0.36 19.33 17.66
CA LEU A 264 0.82 18.51 17.43
C LEU A 264 1.05 18.25 15.93
N ALA A 265 0.01 17.96 15.16
CA ALA A 265 0.06 17.79 13.71
C ALA A 265 0.71 18.99 13.02
N ALA A 266 0.33 20.22 13.38
CA ALA A 266 0.96 21.43 12.85
C ALA A 266 2.47 21.51 13.11
N LYS A 267 2.91 21.19 14.34
CA LYS A 267 4.34 21.17 14.71
C LYS A 267 5.12 20.06 14.01
N LEU A 268 4.49 18.91 13.79
CA LEU A 268 5.09 17.78 13.09
C LEU A 268 5.23 18.07 11.59
N HIS A 269 4.21 18.68 10.97
CA HIS A 269 4.27 19.16 9.59
C HIS A 269 5.35 20.24 9.38
N GLU A 270 5.48 21.20 10.30
CA GLU A 270 6.54 22.22 10.24
C GLU A 270 7.96 21.59 10.32
N LYS A 271 8.11 20.51 11.09
CA LYS A 271 9.40 19.84 11.30
C LYS A 271 9.77 18.84 10.20
N ASP A 272 8.78 18.10 9.68
CA ASP A 272 8.94 17.03 8.69
C ASP A 272 7.69 16.94 7.80
N PRO A 273 7.58 17.82 6.78
CA PRO A 273 6.42 17.88 5.90
C PRO A 273 6.37 16.74 4.86
N GLU A 274 7.46 15.99 4.66
CA GLU A 274 7.44 14.78 3.82
C GLU A 274 6.74 13.63 4.55
N LYS A 275 6.94 13.49 5.87
CA LYS A 275 6.26 12.47 6.68
C LYS A 275 4.85 12.90 7.11
N PHE A 276 4.69 14.12 7.60
CA PHE A 276 3.41 14.65 8.08
C PHE A 276 2.86 15.62 7.05
N SER A 277 2.02 15.12 6.14
CA SER A 277 1.63 15.85 4.91
C SER A 277 0.75 17.08 5.13
N ASP A 278 0.20 17.26 6.32
CA ASP A 278 -0.82 18.27 6.62
C ASP A 278 -0.82 18.66 8.11
N THR A 279 -1.46 19.78 8.45
CA THR A 279 -1.56 20.28 9.83
C THR A 279 -2.80 19.77 10.58
N ASN A 280 -3.55 18.83 9.99
CA ASN A 280 -4.87 18.44 10.48
C ASN A 280 -4.81 17.21 11.41
N HIS A 281 -5.87 17.02 12.19
CA HIS A 281 -6.09 15.81 12.97
C HIS A 281 -6.78 14.73 12.13
N LYS A 282 -6.79 13.50 12.64
CA LYS A 282 -7.41 12.33 11.98
C LYS A 282 -8.29 11.52 12.96
N PRO A 283 -9.38 12.09 13.50
CA PRO A 283 -10.43 11.29 14.13
C PRO A 283 -11.12 10.39 13.10
N GLU A 284 -11.55 9.21 13.54
CA GLU A 284 -12.02 8.12 12.67
C GLU A 284 -13.29 7.45 13.21
N ILE A 285 -14.11 6.92 12.32
CA ILE A 285 -15.14 5.92 12.61
C ILE A 285 -14.84 4.65 11.80
N ALA A 286 -14.94 3.49 12.45
CA ALA A 286 -14.97 2.19 11.79
C ALA A 286 -16.31 1.51 12.11
N VAL A 287 -17.01 1.04 11.07
CA VAL A 287 -18.26 0.28 11.19
C VAL A 287 -18.07 -1.12 10.62
N ALA A 288 -18.35 -2.14 11.41
CA ALA A 288 -18.14 -3.54 11.07
C ALA A 288 -19.05 -4.01 9.92
N LEU A 289 -18.47 -4.67 8.92
CA LEU A 289 -19.17 -5.38 7.84
C LEU A 289 -19.12 -6.89 8.02
N SER A 290 -17.99 -7.41 8.52
CA SER A 290 -17.86 -8.76 9.08
C SER A 290 -17.72 -8.67 10.61
N GLN A 291 -17.48 -9.81 11.27
CA GLN A 291 -16.86 -9.76 12.60
C GLN A 291 -15.51 -9.03 12.48
N PHE A 292 -15.26 -8.08 13.37
CA PHE A 292 -14.13 -7.14 13.32
C PHE A 292 -13.38 -7.15 14.66
N GLU A 293 -12.10 -7.56 14.64
CA GLU A 293 -11.25 -7.63 15.84
C GLU A 293 -10.31 -6.42 15.87
N LEU A 294 -10.20 -5.75 17.02
CA LEU A 294 -9.30 -4.61 17.22
C LEU A 294 -8.85 -4.44 18.67
N PHE A 295 -7.78 -3.66 18.87
CA PHE A 295 -7.52 -2.97 20.13
C PHE A 295 -7.86 -1.50 20.00
N ALA A 296 -8.51 -0.91 21.01
CA ALA A 296 -8.76 0.54 21.05
C ALA A 296 -8.84 1.07 22.49
N GLY A 297 -8.15 2.18 22.73
CA GLY A 297 -8.06 2.82 24.03
C GLY A 297 -7.44 1.95 25.12
N TRP A 298 -7.56 2.40 26.36
CA TRP A 298 -6.89 1.79 27.51
C TRP A 298 -7.88 1.02 28.40
N ARG A 299 -7.39 -0.06 28.98
CA ARG A 299 -8.09 -0.78 30.05
C ARG A 299 -8.12 0.07 31.32
N ASP A 300 -8.96 -0.34 32.27
CA ASP A 300 -8.93 0.25 33.61
C ASP A 300 -7.54 0.07 34.27
N LEU A 301 -7.01 1.15 34.85
CA LEU A 301 -5.66 1.17 35.42
C LEU A 301 -5.49 0.16 36.56
N GLY A 302 -6.56 -0.18 37.29
CA GLY A 302 -6.55 -1.26 38.28
C GLY A 302 -6.25 -2.61 37.65
N GLN A 303 -6.92 -2.95 36.53
CA GLN A 303 -6.68 -4.19 35.79
C GLN A 303 -5.27 -4.26 35.18
N ILE A 304 -4.75 -3.15 34.64
CA ILE A 304 -3.39 -3.10 34.11
C ILE A 304 -2.38 -3.26 35.25
N SER A 305 -2.52 -2.49 36.33
CA SER A 305 -1.59 -2.55 37.47
C SER A 305 -1.46 -3.95 38.09
N ALA A 306 -2.55 -4.72 38.04
CA ALA A 306 -2.60 -6.07 38.60
C ALA A 306 -1.68 -7.06 37.85
N ILE A 307 -1.64 -7.05 36.50
CA ILE A 307 -0.76 -7.95 35.74
C ILE A 307 0.72 -7.57 35.85
N PHE A 308 1.03 -6.30 36.10
CA PHE A 308 2.40 -5.82 36.30
C PHE A 308 3.05 -6.28 37.62
N ASN A 309 2.31 -7.02 38.46
CA ASN A 309 2.89 -7.76 39.59
C ASN A 309 3.75 -8.97 39.16
N ILE A 310 3.74 -9.37 37.89
CA ILE A 310 4.63 -10.40 37.34
C ILE A 310 6.09 -9.90 37.36
N PRO A 311 7.09 -10.69 37.80
CA PRO A 311 8.45 -10.20 38.10
C PRO A 311 9.14 -9.44 36.96
N SER A 312 9.09 -9.96 35.74
CA SER A 312 9.64 -9.32 34.53
C SER A 312 8.96 -8.00 34.15
N LEU A 313 7.68 -7.81 34.49
CA LEU A 313 6.92 -6.57 34.23
C LEU A 313 7.15 -5.50 35.31
N ARG A 314 7.44 -5.88 36.56
CA ARG A 314 7.65 -4.91 37.67
C ARG A 314 8.70 -3.84 37.37
N ARG A 315 9.72 -4.17 36.58
CA ARG A 315 10.83 -3.25 36.25
C ARG A 315 10.41 -2.00 35.46
N PHE A 316 9.21 -1.99 34.88
CA PHE A 316 8.68 -0.85 34.13
C PHE A 316 7.80 0.08 34.99
N ILE A 317 7.45 -0.34 36.21
CA ILE A 317 6.69 0.50 37.16
C ILE A 317 7.64 1.59 37.70
N PRO A 318 7.33 2.89 37.54
CA PRO A 318 8.16 3.96 38.11
C PRO A 318 8.24 3.86 39.64
N GLU A 319 9.42 4.13 40.20
CA GLU A 319 9.64 4.09 41.65
C GLU A 319 8.66 5.02 42.40
N GLY A 320 8.13 4.55 43.53
CA GLY A 320 7.12 5.28 44.32
C GLY A 320 5.68 5.20 43.81
N SER A 321 5.41 4.51 42.68
CA SER A 321 4.04 4.35 42.15
C SER A 321 3.20 3.38 43.01
N HIS A 322 2.54 3.89 44.04
CA HIS A 322 1.64 3.10 44.91
C HIS A 322 0.24 2.88 44.31
N SER A 323 -0.19 3.77 43.41
CA SER A 323 -1.44 3.68 42.67
C SER A 323 -1.19 4.18 41.24
N TRP A 324 -1.65 3.44 40.24
CA TRP A 324 -1.43 3.81 38.85
C TRP A 324 -2.30 4.99 38.46
N ASN A 325 -1.69 5.94 37.76
CA ASN A 325 -2.36 7.05 37.08
C ASN A 325 -1.95 7.09 35.60
N GLU A 326 -2.41 8.12 34.89
CA GLU A 326 -2.14 8.35 33.48
C GLU A 326 -0.64 8.41 33.17
N GLU A 327 0.15 9.03 34.05
CA GLU A 327 1.60 9.17 33.88
C GLU A 327 2.36 7.88 34.22
N THR A 328 1.86 7.09 35.18
CA THR A 328 2.35 5.72 35.43
C THR A 328 2.21 4.87 34.18
N LEU A 329 1.03 4.87 33.54
CA LEU A 329 0.80 4.10 32.32
C LEU A 329 1.65 4.62 31.15
N ARG A 330 1.76 5.94 30.96
CA ARG A 330 2.63 6.55 29.94
C ARG A 330 4.09 6.11 30.08
N SER A 331 4.62 6.17 31.31
CA SER A 331 5.97 5.73 31.62
C SER A 331 6.18 4.24 31.39
N VAL A 332 5.22 3.39 31.76
CA VAL A 332 5.22 1.95 31.51
C VAL A 332 5.22 1.63 30.02
N VAL A 333 4.31 2.25 29.25
CA VAL A 333 4.21 2.04 27.79
C VAL A 333 5.53 2.42 27.12
N ARG A 334 6.06 3.61 27.44
CA ARG A 334 7.36 4.07 26.96
C ARG A 334 8.50 3.11 27.31
N GLY A 335 8.50 2.56 28.52
CA GLY A 335 9.51 1.62 28.99
C GLY A 335 9.49 0.30 28.21
N ILE A 336 8.32 -0.30 28.02
CA ILE A 336 8.17 -1.56 27.27
C ILE A 336 8.46 -1.36 25.78
N LEU A 337 7.98 -0.28 25.15
CA LEU A 337 8.27 0.00 23.74
C LEU A 337 9.77 0.25 23.45
N LYS A 338 10.56 0.56 24.48
CA LYS A 338 12.03 0.66 24.42
C LYS A 338 12.77 -0.60 24.88
N ALA A 339 12.05 -1.66 25.27
CA ALA A 339 12.68 -2.90 25.71
C ALA A 339 13.45 -3.58 24.56
N ASP A 340 14.59 -4.17 24.89
CA ASP A 340 15.31 -5.03 23.95
C ASP A 340 14.61 -6.38 23.77
N GLU A 341 14.98 -7.08 22.71
CA GLU A 341 14.43 -8.39 22.36
C GLU A 341 14.53 -9.40 23.52
N GLN A 342 15.66 -9.44 24.22
CA GLN A 342 15.84 -10.34 25.36
C GLN A 342 14.87 -10.02 26.51
N THR A 343 14.62 -8.73 26.78
CA THR A 343 13.65 -8.31 27.80
C THR A 343 12.22 -8.67 27.38
N VAL A 344 11.85 -8.51 26.11
CA VAL A 344 10.55 -8.95 25.57
C VAL A 344 10.37 -10.46 25.73
N GLN A 345 11.36 -11.26 25.33
CA GLN A 345 11.35 -12.72 25.49
C GLN A 345 11.18 -13.13 26.98
N ASN A 346 11.89 -12.48 27.90
CA ASN A 346 11.79 -12.76 29.34
C ASN A 346 10.38 -12.47 29.90
N ILE A 347 9.74 -11.38 29.45
CA ILE A 347 8.35 -11.04 29.81
C ILE A 347 7.40 -12.15 29.32
N GLU A 348 7.56 -12.58 28.08
CA GLU A 348 6.73 -13.64 27.53
C GLU A 348 6.91 -14.99 28.21
N GLU A 349 8.13 -15.35 28.62
CA GLU A 349 8.38 -16.58 29.37
C GLU A 349 7.64 -16.58 30.72
N ASP A 350 7.69 -15.46 31.45
CA ASP A 350 6.95 -15.32 32.71
C ASP A 350 5.44 -15.29 32.50
N LEU A 351 4.94 -14.65 31.44
CA LEU A 351 3.53 -14.72 31.05
C LEU A 351 3.10 -16.16 30.73
N LYS A 352 3.91 -16.92 29.98
CA LYS A 352 3.67 -18.34 29.66
C LYS A 352 3.70 -19.26 30.89
N ARG A 353 4.25 -18.82 32.03
CA ARG A 353 4.22 -19.54 33.32
C ARG A 353 2.95 -19.28 34.14
N GLN A 354 2.15 -18.26 33.81
CA GLN A 354 0.90 -17.99 34.51
C GLN A 354 -0.16 -19.03 34.12
N SER A 355 -1.05 -19.39 35.05
CA SER A 355 -2.19 -20.22 34.70
C SER A 355 -3.23 -19.40 33.93
N GLN A 356 -4.00 -20.05 33.04
CA GLN A 356 -5.11 -19.39 32.34
C GLN A 356 -6.14 -18.85 33.34
N GLU A 357 -6.39 -19.57 34.44
CA GLU A 357 -7.34 -19.15 35.50
C GLU A 357 -6.88 -17.86 36.20
N ASP A 358 -5.58 -17.68 36.43
CA ASP A 358 -5.05 -16.46 37.05
C ASP A 358 -5.08 -15.26 36.09
N ILE A 359 -4.81 -15.49 34.80
CA ILE A 359 -4.97 -14.49 33.73
C ILE A 359 -6.43 -14.07 33.57
N GLU A 360 -7.39 -15.00 33.63
CA GLU A 360 -8.82 -14.71 33.60
C GLU A 360 -9.30 -13.94 34.85
N LYS A 361 -8.79 -14.26 36.04
CA LYS A 361 -9.04 -13.49 37.28
C LYS A 361 -8.55 -12.04 37.21
N LEU A 362 -7.49 -11.78 36.44
CA LEU A 362 -7.00 -10.43 36.13
C LEU A 362 -7.85 -9.72 35.06
N GLY A 363 -8.89 -10.39 34.53
CA GLY A 363 -9.84 -9.85 33.55
C GLY A 363 -9.38 -9.95 32.10
N TYR A 364 -8.41 -10.81 31.77
CA TYR A 364 -7.97 -11.04 30.39
C TYR A 364 -8.77 -12.19 29.76
N PRO A 365 -9.03 -12.17 28.44
CA PRO A 365 -9.75 -13.25 27.78
C PRO A 365 -8.91 -14.54 27.73
N SER A 366 -9.58 -15.69 27.77
CA SER A 366 -8.96 -17.02 27.60
C SER A 366 -8.08 -17.12 26.33
N SER A 367 -8.48 -16.41 25.27
CA SER A 367 -7.77 -16.34 23.99
C SER A 367 -6.50 -15.48 24.01
N MET A 368 -6.16 -14.80 25.11
CA MET A 368 -5.01 -13.88 25.20
C MET A 368 -3.71 -14.48 24.65
N PHE A 369 -3.35 -15.70 25.08
CA PHE A 369 -2.12 -16.36 24.62
C PHE A 369 -2.17 -16.81 23.16
N GLU A 370 -3.35 -17.12 22.62
CA GLU A 370 -3.53 -17.42 21.21
C GLU A 370 -3.40 -16.15 20.36
N LEU A 371 -4.03 -15.07 20.80
CA LEU A 371 -3.98 -13.75 20.18
C LEU A 371 -2.54 -13.22 20.14
N THR A 372 -1.79 -13.31 21.24
CA THR A 372 -0.35 -12.96 21.28
C THR A 372 0.42 -13.71 20.20
N ARG A 373 0.29 -15.04 20.13
CA ARG A 373 0.98 -15.86 19.10
C ARG A 373 0.53 -15.51 17.68
N ARG A 374 -0.76 -15.22 17.47
CA ARG A 374 -1.31 -14.81 16.18
C ARG A 374 -0.64 -13.52 15.70
N LEU A 375 -0.52 -12.51 16.55
CA LEU A 375 0.08 -11.21 16.21
C LEU A 375 1.60 -11.31 16.02
N GLN A 376 2.29 -12.03 16.90
CA GLN A 376 3.72 -12.33 16.79
C GLN A 376 4.11 -12.97 15.45
N SER A 377 3.23 -13.76 14.84
CA SER A 377 3.49 -14.41 13.55
C SER A 377 3.35 -13.49 12.33
N GLN A 378 2.88 -12.25 12.50
CA GLN A 378 2.63 -11.31 11.39
C GLN A 378 3.79 -10.36 11.09
N TYR A 379 4.58 -10.00 12.12
CA TYR A 379 5.66 -9.00 12.04
C TYR A 379 6.96 -9.50 12.66
N SER A 380 7.16 -9.26 13.96
CA SER A 380 8.26 -9.84 14.75
C SER A 380 7.67 -10.59 15.94
N ALA A 381 8.26 -11.74 16.26
CA ALA A 381 7.90 -12.52 17.44
C ALA A 381 8.15 -11.74 18.75
N THR A 382 9.05 -10.76 18.72
CA THR A 382 9.52 -9.98 19.88
C THR A 382 9.18 -8.50 19.74
N ASP A 383 8.07 -8.18 19.06
CA ASP A 383 7.54 -6.81 18.96
C ASP A 383 6.92 -6.34 20.29
N PRO A 384 7.49 -5.32 20.98
CA PRO A 384 6.95 -4.83 22.25
C PRO A 384 5.57 -4.17 22.10
N GLY A 385 5.17 -3.75 20.89
CA GLY A 385 3.82 -3.26 20.61
C GLY A 385 2.75 -4.34 20.80
N VAL A 386 3.08 -5.62 20.58
CA VAL A 386 2.19 -6.74 20.91
C VAL A 386 1.94 -6.77 22.42
N LEU A 387 2.97 -6.59 23.25
CA LEU A 387 2.83 -6.55 24.70
C LEU A 387 1.97 -5.36 25.15
N ILE A 388 2.15 -4.17 24.58
CA ILE A 388 1.31 -3.00 24.91
C ILE A 388 -0.16 -3.26 24.57
N ALA A 389 -0.45 -3.76 23.37
CA ALA A 389 -1.81 -4.05 22.94
C ALA A 389 -2.47 -5.10 23.86
N ILE A 390 -1.78 -6.23 24.09
CA ILE A 390 -2.28 -7.36 24.89
C ILE A 390 -2.44 -7.02 26.38
N LEU A 391 -1.51 -6.26 26.97
CA LEU A 391 -1.47 -5.99 28.42
C LEU A 391 -2.21 -4.70 28.84
N CYS A 392 -2.27 -3.68 27.97
CA CYS A 392 -2.73 -2.34 28.37
C CYS A 392 -3.99 -1.85 27.65
N MET A 393 -4.33 -2.39 26.47
CA MET A 393 -5.44 -1.89 25.64
C MET A 393 -6.70 -2.76 25.73
N ASN A 394 -7.87 -2.19 25.43
CA ASN A 394 -9.10 -2.96 25.36
C ASN A 394 -9.09 -3.80 24.08
N TYR A 395 -9.11 -5.12 24.22
CA TYR A 395 -9.41 -6.02 23.11
C TYR A 395 -10.92 -6.02 22.85
N LEU A 396 -11.32 -5.75 21.61
CA LEU A 396 -12.70 -5.63 21.19
C LEU A 396 -12.96 -6.54 19.99
N VAL A 397 -14.14 -7.16 19.99
CA VAL A 397 -14.72 -7.82 18.82
C VAL A 397 -16.04 -7.11 18.58
N LEU A 398 -16.21 -6.60 17.36
CA LEU A 398 -17.42 -5.93 16.88
C LEU A 398 -18.15 -6.84 15.90
N GLU A 399 -19.45 -6.98 16.07
CA GLU A 399 -20.33 -7.70 15.14
C GLU A 399 -20.82 -6.79 13.99
N PRO A 400 -21.22 -7.33 12.83
CA PRO A 400 -21.67 -6.54 11.69
C PRO A 400 -22.72 -5.47 12.04
N GLY A 401 -22.43 -4.22 11.74
CA GLY A 401 -23.26 -3.06 12.08
C GLY A 401 -23.03 -2.46 13.47
N GLU A 402 -22.09 -2.98 14.26
CA GLU A 402 -21.52 -2.24 15.38
C GLU A 402 -20.46 -1.25 14.87
N ALA A 403 -20.27 -0.14 15.60
CA ALA A 403 -19.31 0.91 15.24
C ALA A 403 -18.45 1.34 16.43
N ILE A 404 -17.24 1.80 16.11
CA ILE A 404 -16.31 2.43 17.04
C ILE A 404 -15.84 3.78 16.47
N PHE A 405 -15.67 4.75 17.36
CA PHE A 405 -15.08 6.05 17.11
C PHE A 405 -13.69 6.11 17.76
N ILE A 406 -12.69 6.53 17.00
CA ILE A 406 -11.33 6.78 17.46
C ILE A 406 -11.12 8.31 17.52
N PRO A 407 -10.93 8.89 18.72
CA PRO A 407 -10.60 10.31 18.84
C PRO A 407 -9.15 10.59 18.41
N ALA A 408 -8.85 11.85 18.11
CA ALA A 408 -7.47 12.31 18.03
C ALA A 408 -6.71 11.98 19.32
N ASP A 409 -5.43 11.64 19.16
CA ASP A 409 -4.49 11.10 20.17
C ASP A 409 -4.92 9.73 20.75
N GLY A 410 -5.98 9.11 20.24
CA GLY A 410 -6.50 7.81 20.67
C GLY A 410 -5.69 6.63 20.10
N VAL A 411 -5.16 5.80 21.00
CA VAL A 411 -4.41 4.59 20.63
C VAL A 411 -5.34 3.49 20.14
N HIS A 412 -4.98 2.86 19.02
CA HIS A 412 -5.74 1.76 18.45
C HIS A 412 -4.89 0.91 17.49
N CYS A 413 -5.43 -0.25 17.11
CA CYS A 413 -4.83 -1.20 16.18
C CYS A 413 -5.93 -2.12 15.67
N TYR A 414 -6.23 -2.11 14.38
CA TYR A 414 -7.22 -3.02 13.77
C TYR A 414 -6.56 -4.35 13.40
N LEU A 415 -7.13 -5.50 13.77
CA LEU A 415 -6.47 -6.80 13.67
C LEU A 415 -6.95 -7.65 12.48
N SER A 416 -8.26 -7.69 12.27
CA SER A 416 -8.91 -8.55 11.28
C SER A 416 -10.36 -8.16 11.03
N GLY A 417 -10.83 -8.38 9.79
CA GLY A 417 -12.24 -8.17 9.39
C GLY A 417 -12.43 -7.08 8.34
N ASP A 418 -13.66 -6.99 7.83
CA ASP A 418 -14.09 -6.00 6.85
C ASP A 418 -14.83 -4.86 7.55
N ILE A 419 -14.50 -3.61 7.22
CA ILE A 419 -15.13 -2.40 7.78
C ILE A 419 -15.42 -1.34 6.71
N VAL A 420 -16.41 -0.49 6.99
CA VAL A 420 -16.51 0.86 6.40
C VAL A 420 -15.78 1.82 7.33
N GLU A 421 -14.81 2.55 6.82
CA GLU A 421 -14.08 3.58 7.55
C GLU A 421 -14.43 4.97 7.00
N CYS A 422 -14.52 5.97 7.89
CA CYS A 422 -14.46 7.37 7.53
C CYS A 422 -13.60 8.14 8.52
N MET A 423 -12.74 9.01 8.02
CA MET A 423 -11.76 9.77 8.80
C MET A 423 -11.63 11.21 8.29
N ALA A 424 -11.22 12.12 9.16
CA ALA A 424 -10.95 13.49 8.74
C ALA A 424 -9.84 13.53 7.68
N ARG A 425 -9.81 14.58 6.84
CA ARG A 425 -8.82 14.71 5.76
C ARG A 425 -7.42 14.99 6.34
N SER A 426 -6.70 13.91 6.64
CA SER A 426 -5.30 13.89 7.06
C SER A 426 -4.66 12.55 6.68
N ASN A 427 -3.33 12.45 6.71
CA ASN A 427 -2.59 11.19 6.74
C ASN A 427 -1.74 11.02 8.03
N ASN A 428 -1.79 11.99 8.95
CA ASN A 428 -0.88 12.03 10.10
C ASN A 428 -1.09 10.84 11.04
N MET A 429 -0.03 10.07 11.25
CA MET A 429 -0.02 8.88 12.09
C MET A 429 1.37 8.72 12.73
N LEU A 430 1.40 8.23 13.97
CA LEU A 430 2.62 7.78 14.64
C LEU A 430 2.46 6.30 14.99
N SER A 431 3.46 5.48 14.69
CA SER A 431 3.43 4.02 14.92
C SER A 431 4.36 3.59 16.06
N GLY A 432 3.82 2.92 17.08
CA GLY A 432 4.58 2.40 18.23
C GLY A 432 5.06 0.94 18.10
N GLY A 433 4.48 0.15 17.21
CA GLY A 433 4.76 -1.29 17.06
C GLY A 433 3.69 -1.99 16.22
N LEU A 434 3.63 -3.34 16.26
CA LEU A 434 2.80 -4.14 15.35
C LEU A 434 3.08 -3.81 13.87
N CYS A 435 4.35 -3.59 13.56
CA CYS A 435 4.85 -3.21 12.25
C CYS A 435 6.38 -3.50 12.16
N PRO A 436 6.97 -3.49 10.96
CA PRO A 436 8.41 -3.57 10.79
C PRO A 436 9.14 -2.49 11.60
N VAL A 437 10.29 -2.83 12.19
CA VAL A 437 11.04 -1.91 13.08
C VAL A 437 11.41 -0.59 12.39
N ALA A 438 11.65 -0.62 11.07
CA ALA A 438 11.97 0.56 10.26
C ALA A 438 10.79 1.53 10.07
N ASP A 439 9.55 1.06 10.24
CA ASP A 439 8.32 1.85 10.06
C ASP A 439 7.84 2.47 11.39
N ARG A 440 8.52 2.17 12.51
CA ARG A 440 8.19 2.70 13.84
C ARG A 440 8.64 4.15 13.99
N ASP A 441 7.83 4.90 14.72
CA ASP A 441 8.12 6.27 15.12
C ASP A 441 9.06 6.35 16.31
N ASN A 442 9.51 7.57 16.58
CA ASN A 442 10.22 7.87 17.82
C ASN A 442 9.32 7.53 19.02
N ILE A 443 9.75 6.57 19.84
CA ILE A 443 8.96 6.06 20.97
C ILE A 443 8.72 7.11 22.07
N ASP A 444 9.60 8.10 22.24
CA ASP A 444 9.33 9.21 23.18
C ASP A 444 8.15 10.05 22.68
N LEU A 445 8.19 10.51 21.41
CA LEU A 445 7.10 11.25 20.77
C LEU A 445 5.78 10.46 20.78
N PHE A 446 5.81 9.17 20.42
CA PHE A 446 4.63 8.31 20.46
C PHE A 446 4.03 8.27 21.88
N SER A 447 4.87 8.05 22.90
CA SER A 447 4.45 7.94 24.30
C SER A 447 3.92 9.25 24.88
N GLU A 448 4.58 10.37 24.57
CA GLU A 448 4.15 11.72 24.98
C GLU A 448 2.79 12.11 24.38
N THR A 449 2.50 11.63 23.16
CA THR A 449 1.25 11.90 22.45
C THR A 449 0.07 11.07 22.99
N LEU A 450 0.31 10.00 23.75
CA LEU A 450 -0.75 9.11 24.23
C LEU A 450 -1.80 9.85 25.08
N LYS A 451 -3.02 9.93 24.56
CA LYS A 451 -4.19 10.31 25.35
C LYS A 451 -4.59 9.16 26.25
N ILE A 452 -4.60 9.42 27.55
CA ILE A 452 -4.98 8.47 28.60
C ILE A 452 -5.99 9.22 29.47
N ASP A 453 -7.26 9.16 29.11
CA ASP A 453 -8.34 9.81 29.86
C ASP A 453 -9.70 9.10 29.65
N SER A 454 -10.77 9.65 30.23
CA SER A 454 -12.11 9.08 30.11
C SER A 454 -12.59 8.92 28.66
N SER A 455 -12.20 9.79 27.72
CA SER A 455 -12.59 9.69 26.30
C SER A 455 -11.95 8.50 25.58
N THR A 456 -10.92 7.90 26.17
CA THR A 456 -10.23 6.69 25.66
C THR A 456 -10.67 5.40 26.34
N ARG A 457 -11.75 5.43 27.14
CA ARG A 457 -12.40 4.24 27.70
C ARG A 457 -13.41 3.65 26.71
N VAL A 458 -13.55 2.32 26.69
CA VAL A 458 -14.40 1.56 25.76
C VAL A 458 -15.82 2.14 25.58
N ASP A 459 -16.47 2.58 26.67
CA ASP A 459 -17.84 3.11 26.63
C ASP A 459 -17.97 4.42 25.83
N ASN A 460 -16.89 5.20 25.73
CA ASN A 460 -16.83 6.45 24.96
C ASN A 460 -16.26 6.24 23.54
N LEU A 461 -15.72 5.05 23.25
CA LEU A 461 -15.27 4.65 21.92
C LEU A 461 -16.40 3.95 21.14
N ARG A 462 -17.23 3.12 21.78
CA ARG A 462 -18.39 2.48 21.13
C ARG A 462 -19.39 3.53 20.68
N LEU A 463 -19.79 3.47 19.41
CA LEU A 463 -20.69 4.45 18.80
C LEU A 463 -22.04 3.80 18.43
N PRO A 464 -23.14 4.13 19.13
CA PRO A 464 -24.44 3.49 18.89
C PRO A 464 -25.06 3.95 17.57
N ALA A 465 -25.73 3.02 16.89
CA ALA A 465 -26.59 3.31 15.75
C ALA A 465 -27.94 3.83 16.26
N ASN A 466 -28.27 5.10 15.98
CA ASN A 466 -29.55 5.70 16.33
C ASN A 466 -30.46 5.82 15.09
N PRO A 467 -31.79 5.80 15.22
CA PRO A 467 -32.68 6.15 14.12
C PRO A 467 -32.37 7.54 13.56
N SER A 468 -32.15 7.64 12.24
CA SER A 468 -31.96 8.93 11.57
C SER A 468 -33.28 9.67 11.42
N LYS A 469 -33.23 11.01 11.44
CA LYS A 469 -34.40 11.86 11.14
C LYS A 469 -34.56 12.12 9.64
N ASP A 470 -33.54 11.78 8.86
CA ASP A 470 -33.43 12.10 7.44
C ASP A 470 -33.92 10.97 6.51
N GLY A 471 -34.34 9.83 7.08
CA GLY A 471 -35.01 8.73 6.37
C GLY A 471 -36.51 8.70 6.69
N ALA A 472 -37.35 8.73 5.66
CA ALA A 472 -38.80 8.91 5.83
C ALA A 472 -39.55 7.68 6.39
N SER A 473 -39.08 6.46 6.14
CA SER A 473 -39.81 5.21 6.48
C SER A 473 -39.09 4.36 7.54
N GLY A 474 -37.98 4.84 8.11
CA GLY A 474 -37.28 4.19 9.22
C GLY A 474 -36.27 3.11 8.82
N HIS A 475 -35.86 3.05 7.54
CA HIS A 475 -34.78 2.18 7.08
C HIS A 475 -33.38 2.76 7.34
N THR A 476 -33.30 4.01 7.80
CA THR A 476 -32.07 4.79 7.96
C THR A 476 -31.64 4.93 9.41
N LEU A 477 -30.42 4.49 9.73
CA LEU A 477 -29.73 4.70 11.00
C LEU A 477 -28.54 5.64 10.82
N VAL A 478 -28.12 6.30 11.90
CA VAL A 478 -26.96 7.20 11.94
C VAL A 478 -26.05 6.90 13.14
N TYR A 479 -24.74 6.93 12.89
CA TYR A 479 -23.69 6.95 13.88
C TYR A 479 -23.08 8.36 13.90
N GLN A 480 -23.15 9.05 15.04
CA GLN A 480 -22.78 10.47 15.15
C GLN A 480 -21.55 10.64 16.06
N PRO A 481 -20.32 10.59 15.50
CA PRO A 481 -19.12 10.78 16.31
C PRO A 481 -19.10 12.21 16.91
N PRO A 482 -18.55 12.40 18.12
CA PRO A 482 -18.55 13.68 18.86
C PRO A 482 -17.50 14.67 18.33
N ILE A 483 -17.46 14.83 17.00
CA ILE A 483 -16.56 15.71 16.24
C ILE A 483 -17.38 16.67 15.37
N GLY A 484 -16.74 17.48 14.53
CA GLY A 484 -17.41 18.44 13.63
C GLY A 484 -17.50 17.97 12.18
N GLU A 485 -16.70 16.99 11.79
CA GLU A 485 -16.34 16.75 10.39
C GLU A 485 -17.35 15.91 9.57
N PHE A 486 -17.95 14.88 10.16
CA PHE A 486 -18.88 13.98 9.45
C PHE A 486 -19.77 13.17 10.40
N ASP A 487 -20.88 12.66 9.85
CA ASP A 487 -21.67 11.55 10.39
C ASP A 487 -21.63 10.35 9.42
N MET A 488 -21.84 9.13 9.94
CA MET A 488 -21.97 7.92 9.12
C MET A 488 -23.41 7.43 9.16
N ILE A 489 -23.99 7.16 8.00
CA ILE A 489 -25.35 6.64 7.82
C ILE A 489 -25.29 5.18 7.39
N ARG A 490 -26.21 4.36 7.91
CA ARG A 490 -26.49 3.00 7.45
C ARG A 490 -27.94 2.91 7.01
N ILE A 491 -28.18 2.42 5.80
CA ILE A 491 -29.51 2.19 5.25
C ILE A 491 -29.67 0.70 4.98
N GLU A 492 -30.74 0.12 5.51
CA GLU A 492 -31.07 -1.31 5.35
C GLU A 492 -32.52 -1.46 4.89
N MET A 493 -32.66 -1.85 3.61
CA MET A 493 -33.95 -1.95 2.92
C MET A 493 -34.23 -3.39 2.50
N THR A 494 -35.51 -3.78 2.54
CA THR A 494 -35.99 -5.06 2.01
C THR A 494 -36.44 -4.90 0.55
N ALA A 495 -36.44 -5.99 -0.21
CA ALA A 495 -36.87 -5.97 -1.61
C ALA A 495 -38.28 -5.39 -1.76
N GLY A 496 -38.45 -4.44 -2.68
CA GLY A 496 -39.70 -3.75 -2.96
C GLY A 496 -40.00 -2.53 -2.08
N THR A 497 -39.13 -2.16 -1.12
CA THR A 497 -39.31 -0.89 -0.37
C THR A 497 -38.65 0.30 -1.06
N GLU A 498 -39.18 1.48 -0.75
CA GLU A 498 -38.63 2.78 -1.14
C GLU A 498 -38.38 3.60 0.14
N GLU A 499 -37.24 4.29 0.20
CA GLU A 499 -36.88 5.20 1.29
C GLU A 499 -36.50 6.54 0.65
N LEU A 500 -37.27 7.58 0.96
CA LEU A 500 -36.88 8.96 0.67
C LEU A 500 -35.85 9.38 1.71
N ILE A 501 -34.69 9.84 1.24
CA ILE A 501 -33.56 10.21 2.07
C ILE A 501 -32.97 11.54 1.63
N TRP A 502 -32.28 12.17 2.59
CA TRP A 502 -31.31 13.24 2.38
C TRP A 502 -31.92 14.57 1.93
N ASN A 503 -32.26 15.40 2.92
CA ASN A 503 -32.15 16.86 2.79
C ASN A 503 -31.05 17.38 3.72
N HIS A 504 -29.87 16.74 3.67
CA HIS A 504 -28.72 17.16 4.46
C HIS A 504 -28.09 18.43 3.88
N LYS A 505 -27.61 19.29 4.77
CA LYS A 505 -26.91 20.54 4.41
C LYS A 505 -25.52 20.33 3.81
N GLY A 506 -24.98 19.11 3.86
CA GLY A 506 -23.62 18.80 3.44
C GLY A 506 -23.54 17.68 2.41
N PRO A 507 -22.44 17.60 1.66
CA PRO A 507 -22.23 16.60 0.62
C PRO A 507 -22.08 15.19 1.22
N THR A 508 -22.55 14.20 0.48
CA THR A 508 -22.62 12.80 0.93
C THR A 508 -21.92 11.87 -0.06
N VAL A 509 -21.13 10.94 0.45
CA VAL A 509 -20.54 9.83 -0.33
C VAL A 509 -21.14 8.52 0.18
N ALA A 510 -21.91 7.85 -0.66
CA ALA A 510 -22.60 6.59 -0.36
C ALA A 510 -21.98 5.41 -1.11
N ILE A 511 -21.94 4.24 -0.49
CA ILE A 511 -21.51 2.98 -1.08
C ILE A 511 -22.52 1.85 -0.79
N ALA A 512 -22.91 1.12 -1.84
CA ALA A 512 -23.74 -0.07 -1.70
C ALA A 512 -22.87 -1.29 -1.36
N ILE A 513 -23.01 -1.82 -0.15
CA ILE A 513 -22.23 -2.99 0.34
C ILE A 513 -22.88 -4.31 -0.05
N SER A 514 -24.21 -4.34 -0.21
CA SER A 514 -24.93 -5.52 -0.69
C SER A 514 -26.24 -5.14 -1.36
N GLY A 515 -26.65 -5.94 -2.34
CA GLY A 515 -27.95 -5.82 -3.03
C GLY A 515 -27.92 -4.99 -4.32
N GLU A 516 -29.10 -4.83 -4.89
CA GLU A 516 -29.38 -4.08 -6.12
C GLU A 516 -30.67 -3.23 -5.98
N GLY A 517 -30.78 -2.17 -6.77
CA GLY A 517 -31.91 -1.24 -6.75
C GLY A 517 -31.70 -0.02 -7.66
N THR A 518 -32.39 1.08 -7.38
CA THR A 518 -32.20 2.37 -8.07
C THR A 518 -32.13 3.55 -7.11
N ILE A 519 -31.31 4.55 -7.48
CA ILE A 519 -31.20 5.85 -6.81
C ILE A 519 -31.73 6.92 -7.76
N ARG A 520 -32.63 7.77 -7.29
CA ARG A 520 -33.23 8.89 -8.03
C ARG A 520 -32.98 10.20 -7.31
N GLY A 521 -32.37 11.18 -7.98
CA GLY A 521 -32.08 12.51 -7.44
C GLY A 521 -31.60 13.45 -8.55
N ASP A 522 -31.81 14.77 -8.39
CA ASP A 522 -31.45 15.79 -9.40
C ASP A 522 -31.95 15.44 -10.83
N GLY A 523 -33.19 14.94 -10.92
CA GLY A 523 -33.83 14.51 -12.17
C GLY A 523 -33.19 13.30 -12.87
N LYS A 524 -32.21 12.64 -12.24
CA LYS A 524 -31.50 11.46 -12.76
C LYS A 524 -31.98 10.20 -12.05
N GLU A 525 -31.89 9.08 -12.76
CA GLU A 525 -32.06 7.73 -12.21
C GLU A 525 -30.79 6.93 -12.53
N LEU A 526 -30.19 6.30 -11.53
CA LEU A 526 -29.01 5.46 -11.66
C LEU A 526 -29.27 4.10 -11.02
N ALA A 527 -28.72 3.04 -11.60
CA ALA A 527 -28.78 1.70 -11.02
C ALA A 527 -27.82 1.59 -9.82
N ILE A 528 -28.28 0.95 -8.75
CA ILE A 528 -27.49 0.55 -7.59
C ILE A 528 -27.12 -0.92 -7.75
N LYS A 529 -25.84 -1.23 -7.58
CA LYS A 529 -25.32 -2.59 -7.42
C LYS A 529 -24.26 -2.62 -6.34
N THR A 530 -24.01 -3.79 -5.79
CA THR A 530 -22.93 -4.01 -4.81
C THR A 530 -21.58 -3.49 -5.33
N GLY A 531 -20.88 -2.71 -4.51
CA GLY A 531 -19.63 -2.03 -4.85
C GLY A 531 -19.79 -0.68 -5.56
N PHE A 532 -21.01 -0.23 -5.89
CA PHE A 532 -21.21 1.08 -6.52
C PHE A 532 -21.11 2.19 -5.48
N ILE A 533 -20.45 3.28 -5.87
CA ILE A 533 -20.24 4.50 -5.06
C ILE A 533 -20.97 5.66 -5.73
N PHE A 534 -21.67 6.45 -4.93
CA PHE A 534 -22.44 7.61 -5.34
C PHE A 534 -21.97 8.85 -4.58
N PHE A 535 -21.78 9.95 -5.30
CA PHE A 535 -21.69 11.28 -4.71
C PHE A 535 -23.05 11.96 -4.83
N ILE A 536 -23.55 12.48 -3.71
CA ILE A 536 -24.83 13.17 -3.60
C ILE A 536 -24.52 14.57 -3.08
N ALA A 537 -24.92 15.60 -3.84
CA ALA A 537 -24.68 16.97 -3.46
C ALA A 537 -25.53 17.36 -2.25
N ALA A 538 -25.10 18.40 -1.52
CA ALA A 538 -25.89 18.99 -0.45
C ALA A 538 -27.31 19.37 -0.94
N GLU A 539 -28.29 19.27 -0.06
CA GLU A 539 -29.70 19.65 -0.29
C GLU A 539 -30.36 18.92 -1.48
N THR A 540 -29.78 17.80 -1.95
CA THR A 540 -30.33 16.98 -3.04
C THR A 540 -31.25 15.89 -2.51
N GLU A 541 -32.55 16.17 -2.51
CA GLU A 541 -33.59 15.17 -2.23
C GLU A 541 -33.43 13.93 -3.12
N THR A 542 -33.42 12.75 -2.49
CA THR A 542 -33.07 11.51 -3.15
C THR A 542 -33.99 10.36 -2.73
N MET A 543 -34.58 9.67 -3.70
CA MET A 543 -35.35 8.44 -3.47
C MET A 543 -34.47 7.22 -3.74
N LEU A 544 -34.35 6.33 -2.75
CA LEU A 544 -33.84 4.98 -2.96
C LEU A 544 -34.99 4.00 -3.15
N ARG A 545 -34.78 3.02 -4.04
CA ARG A 545 -35.65 1.86 -4.24
C ARG A 545 -34.82 0.59 -4.20
N ALA A 546 -35.26 -0.39 -3.43
CA ALA A 546 -34.58 -1.67 -3.29
C ALA A 546 -35.25 -2.72 -4.20
N ASP A 547 -34.52 -3.28 -5.17
CA ASP A 547 -35.02 -4.40 -5.99
C ASP A 547 -34.72 -5.76 -5.33
N THR A 548 -33.61 -5.83 -4.58
CA THR A 548 -33.31 -6.92 -3.62
C THR A 548 -33.21 -6.37 -2.20
N GLY A 549 -33.00 -7.22 -1.19
CA GLY A 549 -32.49 -6.73 0.09
C GLY A 549 -31.19 -5.95 -0.14
N MET A 550 -31.10 -4.73 0.38
CA MET A 550 -30.06 -3.75 0.04
C MET A 550 -29.49 -3.10 1.30
N ARG A 551 -28.15 -2.95 1.34
CA ARG A 551 -27.43 -2.24 2.41
C ARG A 551 -26.49 -1.20 1.83
N ILE A 552 -26.65 0.04 2.26
CA ILE A 552 -25.81 1.18 1.88
C ILE A 552 -25.23 1.80 3.14
N TYR A 553 -23.97 2.21 3.06
CA TYR A 553 -23.36 3.13 4.03
C TYR A 553 -23.04 4.45 3.36
N ALA A 554 -23.16 5.56 4.09
CA ALA A 554 -22.86 6.86 3.54
C ALA A 554 -22.18 7.78 4.57
N ALA A 555 -21.06 8.40 4.18
CA ALA A 555 -20.44 9.46 4.95
C ALA A 555 -21.07 10.80 4.54
N VAL A 556 -21.65 11.51 5.51
CA VAL A 556 -22.24 12.85 5.35
C VAL A 556 -21.30 13.85 6.01
N ILE A 557 -20.76 14.79 5.25
CA ILE A 557 -19.91 15.86 5.79
C ILE A 557 -20.81 16.94 6.40
N ARG A 558 -20.40 17.52 7.53
CA ARG A 558 -21.20 18.48 8.31
C ARG A 558 -20.80 19.95 8.11
#